data_AF-A0A315ZX59-F1
#
_entry.id   AF-A0A315ZX59-F1
#
_cell.length_a   1.000
_cell.length_b   1.000
_cell.length_c   1.000
_cell.angle_alpha   90.00
_cell.angle_beta   90.00
_cell.angle_gamma   90.00
#
_symmetry.space_group_name_H-M   'P 1'
#
loop_
_entity.id
_entity.type
_entity.pdbx_description
1 polymer ?
#
loop_
_entity_poly.entity_id
_entity_poly.type
_entity_poly.pdbx_seq_one_letter_code
_entity_poly.pdbx_strand_id
1 'polypeptide(L)'
;MKNITSIDWSATAAWIALAVAIISPIITTIISNFHQAKMKHLEILENRGLDVIENYLAITSKEILTTGISESYQKCYAQIFLYTPKSIYSDLEELNTLICHPKNDMFPDKEKCMSLLVRISKSLGINS
;
A
#
# COMPACT_ATOMS: atom_id res chain seq x y z
N MET A 1 56.44 46.67 -20.55
CA MET A 1 55.70 45.81 -19.59
C MET A 1 54.38 45.45 -20.21
N LYS A 2 54.26 44.21 -20.73
CA LYS A 2 53.01 43.71 -21.30
C LYS A 2 52.22 43.13 -20.13
N ASN A 3 51.17 43.83 -19.68
CA ASN A 3 50.30 43.35 -18.61
C ASN A 3 49.73 42.00 -19.05
N ILE A 4 50.17 40.95 -18.38
CA ILE A 4 49.60 39.62 -18.50
C ILE A 4 48.14 39.79 -18.10
N THR A 5 47.26 39.49 -19.05
CA THR A 5 45.82 39.41 -18.89
C THR A 5 45.51 38.62 -17.62
N SER A 6 45.26 39.33 -16.52
CA SER A 6 44.56 38.75 -15.39
C SER A 6 43.19 38.40 -15.94
N ILE A 7 42.95 37.12 -16.20
CA ILE A 7 41.58 36.62 -16.34
C ILE A 7 40.84 37.21 -15.14
N ASP A 8 39.84 38.04 -15.39
CA ASP A 8 39.00 38.63 -14.34
C ASP A 8 38.25 37.47 -13.68
N TRP A 9 38.91 36.85 -12.72
CA TRP A 9 38.41 35.68 -12.00
C TRP A 9 37.05 35.97 -11.36
N SER A 10 36.84 37.23 -10.96
CA SER A 10 35.56 37.75 -10.51
C SER A 10 34.48 37.68 -11.59
N ALA A 11 34.80 38.06 -12.83
CA ALA A 11 33.85 38.00 -13.94
C ALA A 11 33.55 36.54 -14.32
N THR A 12 34.57 35.67 -14.41
CA THR A 12 34.39 34.24 -14.68
C THR A 12 33.55 33.56 -13.60
N ALA A 13 33.80 33.85 -12.32
CA ALA A 13 33.03 33.32 -11.21
C ALA A 13 31.57 33.78 -11.25
N ALA A 14 31.30 35.04 -11.62
CA ALA A 14 29.93 35.56 -11.74
C ALA A 14 29.13 34.84 -12.83
N TRP A 15 29.74 34.57 -14.00
CA TRP A 15 29.07 33.81 -15.07
C TRP A 15 28.80 32.35 -14.68
N ILE A 16 29.73 31.71 -13.96
CA ILE A 16 29.54 30.35 -13.43
C ILE A 16 28.40 30.35 -12.39
N ALA A 17 28.39 31.31 -11.47
CA ALA A 17 27.35 31.43 -10.46
C ALA A 17 25.97 31.63 -11.10
N LEU A 18 25.87 32.43 -12.15
CA LEU A 18 24.64 32.63 -12.92
C LEU A 18 24.20 31.32 -13.59
N ALA A 19 25.12 30.60 -14.24
CA ALA A 19 24.81 29.32 -14.86
C ALA A 19 24.31 28.29 -13.83
N VAL A 20 24.99 28.19 -12.68
CA VAL A 20 24.58 27.30 -11.58
C VAL A 20 23.23 27.71 -11.00
N ALA A 21 22.94 29.01 -10.87
CA ALA A 21 21.66 29.50 -10.34
C ALA A 21 20.47 29.15 -11.24
N ILE A 22 20.69 28.97 -12.55
CA ILE A 22 19.66 28.53 -13.51
C ILE A 22 19.56 27.00 -13.52
N ILE A 23 20.70 26.31 -13.58
CA ILE A 23 20.74 24.85 -13.74
C ILE A 23 20.30 24.13 -12.45
N SER A 24 20.69 24.64 -11.28
CA SER A 24 20.39 24.02 -9.98
C SER A 24 18.89 23.83 -9.72
N PRO A 25 18.01 24.84 -9.88
CA PRO A 25 16.58 24.65 -9.70
C PRO A 25 15.97 23.68 -10.73
N ILE A 26 16.51 23.62 -11.96
CA ILE A 26 16.04 22.67 -12.99
C ILE A 26 16.35 21.23 -12.57
N ILE A 27 17.59 20.95 -12.19
CA ILE A 27 18.01 19.61 -11.71
C ILE A 27 17.22 19.23 -10.46
N THR A 28 17.10 20.16 -9.50
CA THR A 28 16.34 19.95 -8.27
C THR A 28 14.87 19.62 -8.56
N THR A 29 14.26 20.31 -9.52
CA THR A 29 12.86 20.07 -9.92
C THR A 29 12.69 18.67 -10.53
N ILE A 30 13.62 18.24 -11.40
CA ILE A 30 13.56 16.90 -12.02
C ILE A 30 13.66 15.81 -10.95
N ILE A 31 14.65 15.92 -10.05
CA ILE A 31 14.86 14.95 -8.96
C ILE A 31 13.65 14.94 -8.01
N SER A 32 13.17 16.11 -7.62
CA SER A 32 12.02 16.25 -6.71
C SER A 32 10.75 15.65 -7.32
N ASN A 33 10.47 15.93 -8.60
CA ASN A 33 9.32 15.36 -9.29
C ASN A 33 9.40 13.84 -9.39
N PHE A 34 10.57 13.28 -9.73
CA PHE A 34 10.75 11.83 -9.78
C PHE A 34 10.53 11.18 -8.40
N HIS A 35 11.10 11.78 -7.36
CA HIS A 35 10.97 11.27 -6.00
C HIS A 35 9.51 11.34 -5.52
N GLN A 36 8.85 12.47 -5.72
CA GLN A 36 7.43 12.64 -5.36
C GLN A 36 6.53 11.68 -6.14
N ALA A 37 6.79 11.46 -7.43
CA ALA A 37 6.04 10.49 -8.23
C ALA A 37 6.21 9.07 -7.68
N LYS A 38 7.43 8.69 -7.32
CA LYS A 38 7.72 7.38 -6.70
C LYS A 38 7.04 7.23 -5.34
N MET A 39 7.12 8.25 -4.48
CA MET A 39 6.46 8.22 -3.16
C MET A 39 4.94 8.10 -3.30
N LYS A 40 4.32 8.94 -4.14
CA LYS A 40 2.88 8.85 -4.42
C LYS A 40 2.46 7.49 -4.95
N HIS A 41 3.27 6.86 -5.80
CA HIS A 41 2.97 5.52 -6.30
C HIS A 41 3.01 4.48 -5.16
N LEU A 42 3.98 4.57 -4.26
CA LEU A 42 4.06 3.70 -3.08
C LEU A 42 2.86 3.92 -2.15
N GLU A 43 2.50 5.18 -1.86
CA GLU A 43 1.31 5.54 -1.08
C GLU A 43 0.03 4.99 -1.71
N ILE A 44 -0.13 5.08 -3.03
CA ILE A 44 -1.31 4.53 -3.73
C ILE A 44 -1.36 3.00 -3.58
N LEU A 45 -0.23 2.30 -3.67
CA LEU A 45 -0.19 0.85 -3.50
C LEU A 45 -0.51 0.45 -2.06
N GLU A 46 0.04 1.17 -1.09
CA GLU A 46 -0.21 0.96 0.33
C GLU A 46 -1.69 1.20 0.66
N ASN A 47 -2.25 2.35 0.23
CA ASN A 47 -3.65 2.68 0.42
C ASN A 47 -4.58 1.65 -0.23
N ARG A 48 -4.27 1.20 -1.45
CA ARG A 48 -5.03 0.10 -2.10
C ARG A 48 -4.98 -1.19 -1.29
N GLY A 49 -3.83 -1.50 -0.67
CA GLY A 49 -3.69 -2.65 0.20
C GLY A 49 -4.58 -2.54 1.44
N LEU A 50 -4.56 -1.38 2.10
CA LEU A 50 -5.43 -1.08 3.24
C LEU A 50 -6.92 -1.18 2.86
N ASP A 51 -7.32 -0.57 1.75
CA ASP A 51 -8.70 -0.63 1.24
C ASP A 51 -9.15 -2.09 1.00
N VAL A 52 -8.29 -2.93 0.43
CA VAL A 52 -8.61 -4.34 0.19
C VAL A 52 -8.74 -5.11 1.50
N ILE A 53 -7.87 -4.85 2.48
CA ILE A 53 -7.93 -5.49 3.79
C ILE A 53 -9.20 -5.07 4.54
N GLU A 54 -9.50 -3.77 4.60
CA GLU A 54 -10.70 -3.26 5.27
C GLU A 54 -11.98 -3.80 4.61
N ASN A 55 -12.05 -3.80 3.27
CA ASN A 55 -13.19 -4.36 2.55
C ASN A 55 -13.35 -5.86 2.82
N TYR A 56 -12.26 -6.62 2.86
CA TYR A 56 -12.31 -8.03 3.21
C TYR A 56 -12.86 -8.23 4.62
N LEU A 57 -12.37 -7.49 5.62
CA LEU A 57 -12.85 -7.60 7.01
C LEU A 57 -14.33 -7.22 7.12
N ALA A 58 -14.75 -6.13 6.49
CA ALA A 58 -16.12 -5.64 6.50
C ALA A 58 -17.08 -6.65 5.86
N ILE A 59 -16.77 -7.15 4.66
CA ILE A 59 -17.61 -8.12 3.96
C ILE A 59 -17.62 -9.45 4.71
N THR A 60 -16.47 -9.97 5.13
CA THR A 60 -16.39 -11.24 5.87
C THR A 60 -17.20 -11.20 7.16
N SER A 61 -17.13 -10.10 7.92
CA SER A 61 -17.94 -9.94 9.14
C SER A 61 -19.45 -9.97 8.88
N LYS A 62 -19.88 -9.44 7.72
CA LYS A 62 -21.27 -9.48 7.27
C LYS A 62 -21.67 -10.89 6.84
N GLU A 63 -20.84 -11.59 6.06
CA GLU A 63 -21.12 -12.94 5.57
C GLU A 63 -21.20 -13.96 6.72
N ILE A 64 -20.47 -13.77 7.82
CA ILE A 64 -20.59 -14.59 9.03
C ILE A 64 -22.02 -14.50 9.63
N LEU A 65 -22.74 -13.41 9.40
CA LEU A 65 -24.07 -13.15 9.96
C LEU A 65 -25.21 -13.42 8.95
N THR A 66 -24.91 -13.74 7.70
CA THR A 66 -25.90 -13.95 6.63
C THR A 66 -25.89 -15.37 6.09
N THR A 67 -27.02 -15.82 5.57
CA THR A 67 -27.10 -17.08 4.82
C THR A 67 -26.75 -16.87 3.36
N GLY A 68 -25.75 -17.60 2.86
CA GLY A 68 -25.31 -17.54 1.47
C GLY A 68 -24.06 -16.67 1.28
N ILE A 69 -23.27 -17.02 0.28
CA ILE A 69 -21.99 -16.36 -0.04
C ILE A 69 -22.24 -15.31 -1.12
N SER A 70 -21.94 -14.04 -0.85
CA SER A 70 -22.00 -13.01 -1.88
C SER A 70 -20.88 -13.12 -2.91
N GLU A 71 -21.14 -12.69 -4.14
CA GLU A 71 -20.10 -12.55 -5.18
C GLU A 71 -19.01 -11.55 -4.72
N SER A 72 -19.39 -10.53 -3.95
CA SER A 72 -18.48 -9.55 -3.35
C SER A 72 -17.46 -10.21 -2.42
N TYR A 73 -17.91 -11.17 -1.60
CA TYR A 73 -17.02 -11.92 -0.73
C TYR A 73 -15.99 -12.73 -1.52
N GLN A 74 -16.41 -13.44 -2.57
CA GLN A 74 -15.48 -14.22 -3.41
C GLN A 74 -14.41 -13.35 -4.06
N LYS A 75 -14.81 -12.16 -4.55
CA LYS A 75 -13.88 -11.17 -5.13
C LYS A 75 -12.87 -10.68 -4.08
N CYS A 76 -13.34 -10.27 -2.91
CA CYS A 76 -12.45 -9.79 -1.84
C CYS A 76 -11.54 -10.91 -1.30
N TYR A 77 -12.04 -12.14 -1.19
CA TYR A 77 -11.23 -13.30 -0.80
C TYR A 77 -10.11 -13.57 -1.79
N ALA A 78 -10.34 -13.45 -3.11
CA ALA A 78 -9.25 -13.60 -4.07
C ALA A 78 -8.20 -12.48 -3.97
N GLN A 79 -8.65 -11.25 -3.71
CA GLN A 79 -7.78 -10.07 -3.67
C GLN A 79 -6.92 -9.99 -2.40
N ILE A 80 -7.40 -10.49 -1.26
CA ILE A 80 -6.69 -10.37 0.02
C ILE A 80 -5.32 -11.07 -0.01
N PHE A 81 -5.16 -12.15 -0.78
CA PHE A 81 -3.88 -12.85 -0.90
C PHE A 81 -2.76 -11.99 -1.51
N LEU A 82 -3.11 -10.98 -2.31
CA LEU A 82 -2.12 -10.08 -2.94
C LEU A 82 -1.46 -9.12 -1.95
N TYR A 83 -2.13 -8.83 -0.83
CA TYR A 83 -1.75 -7.77 0.11
C TYR A 83 -1.43 -8.29 1.51
N THR A 84 -1.46 -9.61 1.70
CA THR A 84 -1.27 -10.24 3.01
C THR A 84 -0.07 -11.17 3.04
N PRO A 85 0.60 -11.29 4.21
CA PRO A 85 1.74 -12.18 4.34
C PRO A 85 1.30 -13.64 4.30
N LYS A 86 2.13 -14.50 3.68
CA LYS A 86 1.87 -15.95 3.55
C LYS A 86 1.63 -16.66 4.90
N SER A 87 2.13 -16.11 6.00
CA SER A 87 1.95 -16.64 7.35
C SER A 87 0.48 -16.74 7.78
N ILE A 88 -0.42 -15.93 7.18
CA ILE A 88 -1.84 -15.92 7.54
C ILE A 88 -2.74 -16.65 6.53
N TYR A 89 -2.17 -17.21 5.45
CA TYR A 89 -2.97 -17.85 4.40
C TYR A 89 -3.77 -19.03 4.94
N SER A 90 -3.20 -19.83 5.85
CA SER A 90 -3.91 -20.92 6.50
C SER A 90 -5.13 -20.45 7.29
N ASP A 91 -5.05 -19.27 7.91
CA ASP A 91 -6.16 -18.70 8.68
C ASP A 91 -7.27 -18.20 7.76
N LEU A 92 -6.90 -17.56 6.65
CA LEU A 92 -7.81 -17.11 5.61
C LEU A 92 -8.54 -18.28 4.95
N GLU A 93 -7.81 -19.35 4.63
CA GLU A 93 -8.37 -20.58 4.07
C GLU A 93 -9.33 -21.26 5.05
N GLU A 94 -8.93 -21.39 6.33
CA GLU A 94 -9.79 -21.98 7.36
C GLU A 94 -11.08 -21.17 7.53
N LEU A 95 -10.98 -19.84 7.60
CA LEU A 95 -12.14 -18.96 7.69
C LEU A 95 -13.05 -19.11 6.46
N ASN A 96 -12.46 -19.16 5.28
CA ASN A 96 -13.21 -19.35 4.05
C ASN A 96 -13.92 -20.72 3.99
N THR A 97 -13.28 -21.78 4.45
CA THR A 97 -13.91 -23.10 4.56
C THR A 97 -15.10 -23.07 5.51
N LEU A 98 -14.99 -22.40 6.67
CA LEU A 98 -16.10 -22.29 7.63
C LEU A 98 -17.29 -21.50 7.10
N ILE A 99 -17.03 -20.46 6.29
CA ILE A 99 -18.07 -19.64 5.66
C ILE A 99 -18.72 -20.39 4.50
N CYS A 100 -17.92 -21.04 3.63
CA CYS A 100 -18.43 -21.66 2.41
C CYS A 100 -19.02 -23.06 2.61
N HIS A 101 -18.55 -23.80 3.61
CA HIS A 101 -18.96 -25.18 3.87
C HIS A 101 -19.33 -25.35 5.35
N PRO A 102 -20.45 -24.73 5.81
CA PRO A 102 -20.89 -24.87 7.18
C PRO A 102 -21.24 -26.35 7.48
N LYS A 103 -20.66 -26.91 8.55
CA LYS A 103 -20.83 -28.33 8.94
C LYS A 103 -22.27 -28.75 9.25
N ASN A 104 -23.17 -27.80 9.49
CA ASN A 104 -24.53 -28.04 9.98
C ASN A 104 -25.61 -27.46 9.04
N ASP A 105 -25.26 -27.23 7.77
CA ASP A 105 -26.14 -26.81 6.66
C ASP A 105 -26.99 -25.53 6.86
N MET A 106 -26.85 -24.83 7.99
CA MET A 106 -27.72 -23.71 8.34
C MET A 106 -26.96 -22.40 8.53
N PHE A 107 -25.84 -22.40 9.28
CA PHE A 107 -25.00 -21.20 9.49
C PHE A 107 -23.52 -21.57 9.75
N PRO A 108 -22.57 -20.68 9.38
CA PRO A 108 -21.18 -20.77 9.82
C PRO A 108 -21.09 -20.76 11.36
N ASP A 109 -20.11 -21.46 11.91
CA ASP A 109 -19.79 -21.40 13.34
C ASP A 109 -19.28 -19.98 13.68
N LYS A 110 -20.19 -19.14 14.18
CA LYS A 110 -19.94 -17.73 14.41
C LYS A 110 -18.78 -17.49 15.38
N GLU A 111 -18.70 -18.24 16.48
CA GLU A 111 -17.63 -18.05 17.47
C GLU A 111 -16.27 -18.39 16.84
N LYS A 112 -16.20 -19.51 16.13
CA LYS A 112 -14.97 -19.92 15.46
C LYS A 112 -14.58 -18.94 14.35
N CYS A 113 -15.52 -18.54 13.50
CA CYS A 113 -15.27 -17.55 12.44
C CYS A 113 -14.80 -16.20 12.99
N MET A 114 -15.45 -15.70 14.04
CA MET A 114 -15.04 -14.44 14.67
C MET A 114 -13.66 -14.55 15.31
N SER A 115 -13.33 -15.68 15.95
CA SER A 115 -12.00 -15.90 16.52
C SER A 115 -10.90 -15.86 15.46
N LEU A 116 -11.14 -16.46 14.29
CA LEU A 116 -10.22 -16.43 13.15
C LEU A 116 -10.11 -15.04 12.55
N LEU A 117 -11.24 -14.34 12.40
CA LEU A 117 -11.26 -12.96 11.88
C LEU A 117 -10.45 -12.01 12.78
N VAL A 118 -10.55 -12.16 14.11
CA VAL A 118 -9.72 -11.39 15.06
C VAL A 118 -8.24 -11.77 14.94
N ARG A 119 -7.90 -13.05 14.77
CA ARG A 119 -6.52 -13.50 14.57
C ARG A 119 -5.91 -12.94 13.29
N ILE A 120 -6.68 -12.93 12.20
CA ILE A 120 -6.31 -12.33 10.91
C ILE A 120 -6.10 -10.83 11.06
N SER A 121 -7.07 -10.10 11.64
CA SER A 121 -6.97 -8.65 11.87
C SER A 121 -5.72 -8.27 12.68
N LYS A 122 -5.44 -9.01 13.76
CA LYS A 122 -4.25 -8.79 14.59
C LYS A 122 -2.94 -9.05 13.82
N SER A 123 -2.92 -10.08 12.99
CA SER A 123 -1.74 -10.43 12.18
C SER A 123 -1.49 -9.45 11.04
N LEU A 124 -2.53 -8.75 10.57
CA LEU A 124 -2.46 -7.70 9.57
C LEU A 124 -2.10 -6.32 10.15
N GLY A 125 -1.97 -6.21 11.47
CA GLY A 125 -1.66 -4.93 12.13
C GLY A 125 -2.79 -3.90 12.04
N ILE A 126 -4.02 -4.33 11.71
CA ILE A 126 -5.21 -3.45 11.53
C ILE A 126 -5.78 -2.97 12.89
N ASN A 127 -5.12 -3.26 14.01
CA ASN A 127 -5.56 -2.74 15.31
C ASN A 127 -4.90 -1.40 15.63
N SER A 128 -5.76 -0.37 15.53
CA SER A 128 -5.89 0.88 16.30
C SER A 128 -4.91 1.14 17.45
#